data_AF-A0ABD3S676-F1
#
_entry.id   AF-A0ABD3S676-F1
#
_cell.length_a   1.000
_cell.length_b   1.000
_cell.length_c   1.000
_cell.angle_alpha   90.00
_cell.angle_beta   90.00
_cell.angle_gamma   90.00
#
_symmetry.space_group_name_H-M   'P 1'
#
loop_
_entity.id
_entity.type
_entity.pdbx_description
1 polymer ?
#
loop_
_entity_poly.entity_id
_entity_poly.type
_entity_poly.pdbx_seq_one_letter_code
_entity_poly.pdbx_strand_id
1 'polypeptide(L)'
;MIRNFIMGHSMRLAMFNDFSKFKLLAVADTRFASMIVMLKRFKLINLQLAVKEKLLDDTWWALVDYILTFTDPIYTMLRFCDTDKPCFHSVYEIWDDMILQVKKSIFAHERKLDFEESNFWNVVRVVLEDRWSKSNNPLHCLAHSLNPK
;
A
#
# COMPACT_ATOMS: atom_id res chain seq x y z
N MET A 1 8.92 32.56 11.38
CA MET A 1 8.30 33.02 12.64
C MET A 1 6.94 32.36 12.89
N ILE A 2 5.97 32.45 11.96
CA ILE A 2 4.64 31.82 12.07
C ILE A 2 4.69 30.29 12.23
N ARG A 3 5.59 29.61 11.51
CA ARG A 3 5.74 28.14 11.59
C ARG A 3 6.16 27.65 12.99
N ASN A 4 7.03 28.40 13.67
CA ASN A 4 7.46 28.06 15.04
C ASN A 4 6.33 28.33 16.05
N PHE A 5 5.50 29.34 15.79
CA PHE A 5 4.33 29.65 16.61
C PHE A 5 3.25 28.56 16.53
N ILE A 6 2.98 28.04 15.33
CA ILE A 6 2.03 26.93 15.11
C ILE A 6 2.55 25.62 15.73
N MET A 7 3.86 25.35 15.60
CA MET A 7 4.46 24.11 16.12
C MET A 7 4.59 24.08 17.64
N GLY A 8 4.70 25.24 18.31
CA GLY A 8 4.84 25.35 19.76
C GLY A 8 3.52 25.48 20.55
N HIS A 9 2.38 25.56 19.87
CA HIS A 9 1.09 25.81 20.53
C HIS A 9 0.48 24.53 21.12
N SER A 10 0.24 24.51 22.44
CA SER A 10 -0.34 23.37 23.16
C SER A 10 -1.74 22.98 22.64
N MET A 11 -2.54 23.95 22.17
CA MET A 11 -3.85 23.65 21.57
C MET A 11 -3.76 22.82 20.28
N ARG A 12 -2.63 22.82 19.56
CA ARG A 12 -2.45 21.93 18.40
C ARG A 12 -2.49 20.47 18.83
N LEU A 13 -1.81 20.14 19.93
CA LEU A 13 -1.75 18.78 20.47
C LEU A 13 -3.10 18.37 21.09
N ALA A 14 -3.78 19.30 21.79
CA ALA A 14 -5.11 19.07 22.34
C ALA A 14 -6.18 18.86 21.24
N MET A 15 -6.27 19.75 20.24
CA MET A 15 -7.17 19.54 19.11
C MET A 15 -6.86 18.25 18.35
N PHE A 16 -5.58 17.94 18.16
CA PHE A 16 -5.19 16.69 17.53
C PHE A 16 -5.63 15.46 18.33
N ASN A 17 -5.53 15.48 19.66
CA ASN A 17 -5.97 14.38 20.52
C ASN A 17 -7.50 14.29 20.65
N ASP A 18 -8.21 15.42 20.67
CA ASP A 18 -9.67 15.47 20.76
C ASP A 18 -10.36 15.04 19.46
N PHE A 19 -9.79 15.39 18.31
CA PHE A 19 -10.36 15.06 16.99
C PHE A 19 -9.76 13.80 16.34
N SER A 20 -8.57 13.33 16.76
CA SER A 20 -7.99 12.08 16.25
C SER A 20 -8.09 10.95 17.29
N LYS A 21 -9.14 10.14 17.17
CA LYS A 21 -9.20 8.81 17.83
C LYS A 21 -8.13 7.85 17.30
N PHE A 22 -7.51 8.16 16.17
CA PHE A 22 -6.45 7.36 15.56
C PHE A 22 -5.09 7.97 15.91
N LYS A 23 -4.29 7.25 16.72
CA LYS A 23 -2.87 7.53 16.95
C LYS A 23 -2.14 7.58 15.60
N LEU A 24 -2.05 8.76 15.02
CA LEU A 24 -1.52 9.02 13.67
C LEU A 24 -0.12 8.41 13.44
N LEU A 25 0.65 8.22 14.51
CA LEU A 25 2.07 7.85 14.45
C LEU A 25 2.39 6.51 15.15
N ALA A 26 1.39 5.77 15.64
CA ALA A 26 1.62 4.42 16.14
C ALA A 26 1.53 3.43 14.96
N VAL A 27 2.64 3.29 14.25
CA VAL A 27 2.90 2.18 13.32
C VAL A 27 4.20 1.56 13.78
N ALA A 28 4.18 0.28 14.15
CA ALA A 28 5.42 -0.45 14.38
C ALA A 28 6.23 -0.46 13.07
N ASP A 29 7.54 -0.20 13.16
CA ASP A 29 8.45 -0.08 12.01
C ASP A 29 8.51 -1.35 11.18
N THR A 30 7.56 -1.52 10.26
CA THR A 30 7.75 -2.34 9.07
C THR A 30 8.01 -1.37 7.93
N ARG A 31 9.30 -1.15 7.65
CA ARG A 31 9.84 -0.09 6.77
C ARG A 31 9.23 -0.02 5.37
N PHE A 32 8.53 -1.06 4.92
CA PHE A 32 7.89 -1.12 3.61
C PHE A 32 6.41 -0.68 3.63
N ALA A 33 5.69 -0.95 4.72
CA ALA A 33 4.25 -0.72 4.80
C ALA A 33 3.91 0.60 5.52
N SER A 34 4.83 1.17 6.30
CA SER A 34 4.56 2.40 7.06
C SER A 34 4.13 3.55 6.16
N MET A 35 4.76 3.77 5.01
CA MET A 35 4.39 4.85 4.09
C MET A 35 2.98 4.66 3.51
N ILE A 36 2.66 3.45 3.03
CA ILE A 36 1.32 3.14 2.48
C ILE A 36 0.25 3.26 3.57
N VAL A 37 0.51 2.73 4.78
CA VAL A 37 -0.41 2.81 5.92
C VAL A 37 -0.63 4.28 6.33
N MET A 38 0.43 5.09 6.33
CA MET A 38 0.33 6.53 6.62
C MET A 38 -0.50 7.27 5.57
N LEU A 39 -0.32 6.96 4.28
CA LEU A 39 -1.15 7.53 3.20
C LEU A 39 -2.62 7.12 3.33
N LYS A 40 -2.91 5.85 3.63
CA LYS A 40 -4.29 5.37 3.89
C LYS A 40 -4.93 6.14 5.06
N ARG A 41 -4.20 6.31 6.17
CA ARG A 41 -4.66 7.06 7.35
C ARG A 41 -4.88 8.54 7.02
N PHE A 42 -3.96 9.16 6.28
CA PHE A 42 -4.07 10.56 5.89
C PHE A 42 -5.28 10.82 5.00
N LYS A 43 -5.56 9.91 4.06
CA LYS A 43 -6.78 9.95 3.23
C LYS A 43 -8.06 9.88 4.06
N LEU A 44 -8.14 8.96 5.04
CA LEU A 44 -9.30 8.84 5.93
C LEU A 44 -9.56 10.13 6.71
N ILE A 45 -8.50 10.78 7.21
CA ILE A 45 -8.60 12.04 7.95
C ILE A 45 -9.07 13.17 7.05
N ASN A 46 -8.55 13.27 5.83
CA ASN A 46 -8.99 14.30 4.88
C ASN A 46 -10.48 14.15 4.52
N LEU A 47 -10.96 12.91 4.35
CA LEU A 47 -12.37 12.62 4.10
C LEU A 47 -13.27 13.01 5.28
N GLN A 48 -12.81 12.79 6.52
CA GLN A 48 -13.58 13.05 7.74
C GLN A 48 -13.59 14.52 8.17
N LEU A 49 -12.50 15.27 7.92
CA LEU A 49 -12.35 16.65 8.39
C LEU A 49 -12.70 17.70 7.32
N ALA A 50 -13.16 17.30 6.13
CA ALA A 50 -13.45 18.20 5.00
C ALA A 50 -12.29 19.17 4.68
N VAL A 51 -11.04 18.73 4.90
CA VAL A 51 -9.83 19.56 4.73
C VAL A 51 -9.46 19.73 3.24
N LYS A 52 -10.29 19.17 2.33
CA LYS A 52 -10.16 19.27 0.88
C LYS A 52 -9.89 20.69 0.38
N GLU A 53 -10.48 21.70 1.00
CA GLU A 53 -10.34 23.09 0.55
C GLU A 53 -9.07 23.81 1.04
N LYS A 54 -8.34 23.27 2.03
CA LYS A 54 -7.34 24.07 2.77
C LYS A 54 -5.89 23.64 2.66
N LEU A 55 -5.56 22.44 2.19
CA LEU A 55 -4.17 21.95 2.25
C LEU A 55 -3.56 21.45 0.93
N LEU A 56 -4.32 20.78 0.05
CA LEU A 56 -3.78 20.11 -1.16
C LEU A 56 -4.84 20.04 -2.26
N ASP A 57 -4.44 20.17 -3.52
CA ASP A 57 -5.34 20.15 -4.68
C ASP A 57 -5.87 18.73 -5.03
N ASP A 58 -6.95 18.67 -5.81
CA ASP A 58 -7.61 17.43 -6.22
C ASP A 58 -6.72 16.48 -7.04
N THR A 59 -5.76 17.01 -7.80
CA THR A 59 -4.78 16.24 -8.59
C THR A 59 -3.86 15.47 -7.67
N TRP A 60 -3.43 16.07 -6.56
CA TRP A 60 -2.60 15.39 -5.57
C TRP A 60 -3.33 14.20 -4.95
N TRP A 61 -4.63 14.36 -4.63
CA TRP A 61 -5.44 13.27 -4.10
C TRP A 61 -5.68 12.16 -5.12
N ALA A 62 -5.85 12.51 -6.40
CA ALA A 62 -5.92 11.51 -7.47
C ALA A 62 -4.62 10.69 -7.59
N LEU A 63 -3.45 11.30 -7.39
CA LEU A 63 -2.17 10.59 -7.36
C LEU A 63 -2.05 9.68 -6.13
N VAL A 64 -2.46 10.13 -4.96
CA VAL A 64 -2.49 9.27 -3.76
C VAL A 64 -3.42 8.09 -3.97
N ASP A 65 -4.58 8.31 -4.56
CA ASP A 65 -5.55 7.25 -4.84
C ASP A 65 -4.98 6.23 -5.80
N TYR A 66 -4.29 6.69 -6.84
CA TYR A 66 -3.56 5.82 -7.75
C TYR A 66 -2.51 4.97 -7.03
N ILE A 67 -1.63 5.61 -6.24
CA ILE A 67 -0.58 4.92 -5.46
C ILE A 67 -1.19 3.86 -4.55
N LEU A 68 -2.25 4.22 -3.82
CA LEU A 68 -2.92 3.29 -2.93
C LEU A 68 -3.55 2.12 -3.70
N THR A 69 -4.13 2.38 -4.88
CA THR A 69 -4.81 1.36 -5.67
C THR A 69 -3.84 0.28 -6.13
N PHE A 70 -2.71 0.62 -6.75
CA PHE A 70 -1.79 -0.41 -7.23
C PHE A 70 -0.92 -1.01 -6.12
N THR A 71 -0.76 -0.35 -4.96
CA THR A 71 0.00 -0.91 -3.84
C THR A 71 -0.84 -1.77 -2.90
N ASP A 72 -2.17 -1.70 -2.98
CA ASP A 72 -3.07 -2.47 -2.12
C ASP A 72 -2.90 -4.00 -2.27
N PRO A 73 -2.82 -4.57 -3.48
CA PRO A 73 -2.61 -6.01 -3.65
C PRO A 73 -1.29 -6.49 -3.02
N ILE A 74 -0.22 -5.67 -3.12
CA ILE A 74 1.09 -5.95 -2.51
C ILE A 74 0.95 -5.97 -0.99
N TYR A 75 0.32 -4.95 -0.41
CA TYR A 75 0.08 -4.86 1.01
C TYR A 75 -0.75 -6.06 1.52
N THR A 76 -1.81 -6.42 0.80
CA THR A 76 -2.71 -7.52 1.16
C THR A 76 -1.98 -8.87 1.13
N MET A 77 -1.17 -9.13 0.11
CA MET A 77 -0.34 -10.34 0.03
C MET A 77 0.64 -10.43 1.22
N LEU A 78 1.34 -9.33 1.54
CA LEU A 78 2.26 -9.30 2.68
C LEU A 78 1.54 -9.57 4.01
N ARG A 79 0.34 -9.01 4.20
CA ARG A 79 -0.47 -9.24 5.40
C ARG A 79 -0.99 -10.67 5.48
N PHE A 80 -1.27 -11.33 4.35
CA PHE A 80 -1.68 -12.73 4.32
C PHE A 80 -0.54 -13.64 4.80
N CYS A 81 0.68 -13.41 4.32
CA CYS A 81 1.87 -14.18 4.71
C CYS A 81 2.33 -13.91 6.15
N ASP A 82 1.97 -12.78 6.74
CA ASP A 82 2.32 -12.39 8.12
C ASP A 82 1.39 -13.00 9.18
N THR A 83 0.57 -13.99 8.82
CA THR A 83 -0.34 -14.68 9.77
C THR A 83 0.23 -16.02 10.20
N ASP A 84 -0.08 -16.44 11.43
CA ASP A 84 0.27 -17.79 11.95
C ASP A 84 -0.51 -18.94 11.28
N LYS A 85 -1.33 -18.64 10.27
CA LYS A 85 -2.10 -19.64 9.54
C LYS A 85 -1.22 -20.35 8.51
N PRO A 86 -1.45 -21.64 8.25
CA PRO A 86 -0.79 -22.32 7.15
C PRO A 86 -1.18 -21.63 5.83
N CYS A 87 -0.23 -20.89 5.27
CA CYS A 87 -0.42 -20.10 4.04
C CYS A 87 0.57 -20.52 2.94
N PHE A 88 1.57 -21.34 3.28
CA PHE A 88 2.72 -21.68 2.45
C PHE A 88 2.34 -22.30 1.09
N HIS A 89 1.25 -23.08 1.07
CA HIS A 89 0.75 -23.76 -0.13
C HIS A 89 0.11 -22.81 -1.16
N SER A 90 -0.45 -21.69 -0.71
CA SER A 90 -1.16 -20.70 -1.55
C SER A 90 -0.33 -19.47 -1.88
N VAL A 91 0.92 -19.37 -1.42
CA VAL A 91 1.72 -18.15 -1.62
C VAL A 91 1.96 -17.86 -3.10
N TYR A 92 2.20 -18.88 -3.93
CA TYR A 92 2.35 -18.68 -5.38
C TYR A 92 1.06 -18.16 -6.04
N GLU A 93 -0.08 -18.77 -5.72
CA GLU A 93 -1.38 -18.36 -6.28
C GLU A 93 -1.72 -16.90 -5.91
N ILE A 94 -1.49 -16.53 -4.65
CA ILE A 94 -1.75 -15.18 -4.16
C ILE A 94 -0.74 -14.18 -4.73
N TRP A 95 0.49 -14.60 -5.00
CA TRP A 95 1.48 -13.77 -5.66
C TRP A 95 1.14 -13.52 -7.13
N ASP A 96 0.72 -14.55 -7.87
CA ASP A 96 0.27 -14.42 -9.26
C ASP A 96 -0.96 -13.51 -9.36
N ASP A 97 -1.94 -13.70 -8.47
CA ASP A 97 -3.12 -12.83 -8.40
C ASP A 97 -2.73 -11.38 -8.03
N MET A 98 -1.82 -11.20 -7.07
CA MET A 98 -1.30 -9.88 -6.70
C MET A 98 -0.67 -9.18 -7.91
N ILE A 99 0.21 -9.86 -8.66
CA ILE A 99 0.83 -9.31 -9.88
C ILE A 99 -0.23 -8.89 -10.90
N LEU A 100 -1.23 -9.74 -11.11
CA LEU A 100 -2.33 -9.45 -12.03
C LEU A 100 -3.12 -8.21 -11.60
N GLN A 101 -3.43 -8.07 -10.32
CA GLN A 101 -4.14 -6.91 -9.78
C GLN A 101 -3.31 -5.62 -9.87
N VAL A 102 -2.00 -5.69 -9.61
CA VAL A 102 -1.09 -4.53 -9.78
C VAL A 102 -1.05 -4.11 -11.25
N LYS A 103 -0.91 -5.06 -12.18
CA LYS A 103 -0.95 -4.78 -13.63
C LYS A 103 -2.25 -4.07 -14.01
N LYS A 104 -3.39 -4.63 -13.62
CA LYS A 104 -4.73 -4.06 -13.91
C LYS A 104 -4.86 -2.64 -13.39
N SER A 105 -4.37 -2.38 -12.17
CA SER A 105 -4.42 -1.05 -11.56
C SER A 105 -3.60 -0.02 -12.34
N ILE A 106 -2.39 -0.40 -12.78
CA ILE A 106 -1.51 0.46 -13.59
C ILE A 106 -2.10 0.70 -14.97
N PHE A 107 -2.56 -0.35 -15.64
CA PHE A 107 -3.13 -0.26 -16.99
C PHE A 107 -4.41 0.57 -17.01
N ALA A 108 -5.27 0.43 -16.00
CA ALA A 108 -6.46 1.26 -15.86
C ALA A 108 -6.11 2.75 -15.71
N HIS A 109 -5.06 3.09 -14.95
CA HIS A 109 -4.62 4.47 -14.79
C HIS A 109 -3.98 5.03 -16.06
N GLU A 110 -3.17 4.22 -16.77
CA GLU A 110 -2.56 4.59 -18.05
C GLU A 110 -3.55 4.55 -19.23
N ARG A 111 -4.79 4.09 -19.02
CA ARG A 111 -5.82 3.84 -20.04
C ARG A 111 -5.35 2.90 -21.15
N LYS A 112 -4.66 1.83 -20.74
CA LYS A 112 -4.08 0.84 -21.63
C LYS A 112 -4.87 -0.46 -21.69
N LEU A 113 -4.86 -1.08 -22.86
CA LEU A 113 -5.36 -2.43 -23.09
C LEU A 113 -4.31 -3.47 -22.70
N ASP A 114 -4.73 -4.70 -22.39
CA ASP A 114 -3.86 -5.72 -21.81
C ASP A 114 -2.64 -6.12 -22.66
N PHE A 115 -2.72 -5.89 -23.98
CA PHE A 115 -1.67 -6.17 -24.97
C PHE A 115 -0.72 -4.99 -25.20
N GLU A 116 -1.03 -3.80 -24.67
CA GLU A 116 -0.19 -2.62 -24.84
C GLU A 116 0.99 -2.63 -23.87
N GLU A 117 2.09 -2.01 -24.28
CA GLU A 117 3.27 -1.89 -23.44
C GLU A 117 3.14 -0.73 -22.44
N SER A 118 3.59 -0.96 -21.20
CA SER A 118 3.71 0.06 -20.16
C SER A 118 5.13 0.05 -19.59
N ASN A 119 5.84 1.16 -19.79
CA ASN A 119 7.19 1.35 -19.24
C ASN A 119 7.18 1.28 -17.72
N PHE A 120 6.18 1.90 -17.07
CA PHE A 120 6.07 1.88 -15.63
C PHE A 120 5.79 0.46 -15.11
N TRP A 121 4.84 -0.25 -15.73
CA TRP A 121 4.58 -1.63 -15.39
C TRP A 121 5.81 -2.53 -15.59
N ASN A 122 6.58 -2.35 -16.67
CA ASN A 122 7.79 -3.14 -16.90
C ASN A 122 8.79 -2.98 -15.75
N VAL A 123 8.99 -1.75 -15.26
CA VAL A 123 9.85 -1.49 -14.08
C VAL A 123 9.26 -2.15 -12.83
N VAL A 124 7.97 -1.97 -12.57
CA VAL A 124 7.30 -2.55 -11.39
C VAL A 124 7.37 -4.09 -11.41
N ARG A 125 7.10 -4.70 -12.57
CA ARG A 125 7.18 -6.15 -12.78
C ARG A 125 8.56 -6.67 -12.42
N VAL A 126 9.63 -6.07 -12.96
CA VAL A 126 11.00 -6.48 -12.68
C VAL A 126 11.29 -6.41 -11.17
N VAL A 127 10.85 -5.36 -10.47
CA VAL A 127 11.03 -5.25 -9.02
C VAL A 127 10.27 -6.35 -8.26
N LEU A 128 9.05 -6.68 -8.68
CA LEU A 128 8.25 -7.74 -8.06
C LEU A 128 8.85 -9.13 -8.29
N GLU A 129 9.32 -9.40 -9.51
CA GLU A 129 10.01 -10.65 -9.89
C GLU A 129 11.35 -10.81 -9.16
N ASP A 130 12.17 -9.75 -9.10
CA ASP A 130 13.44 -9.72 -8.35
C ASP A 130 13.24 -9.95 -6.85
N ARG A 131 12.14 -9.43 -6.30
CA ARG A 131 11.81 -9.66 -4.89
C ARG A 131 11.39 -11.10 -4.67
N TRP A 132 10.59 -11.67 -5.58
CA TRP A 132 10.07 -13.02 -5.45
C TRP A 132 11.11 -14.10 -5.68
N SER A 133 12.00 -13.92 -6.67
CA SER A 133 13.08 -14.85 -6.95
C SER A 133 13.96 -15.11 -5.72
N LYS A 134 14.12 -14.11 -4.85
CA LYS A 134 14.85 -14.23 -3.57
C LYS A 134 14.07 -14.96 -2.48
N SER A 135 12.74 -14.97 -2.54
CA SER A 135 11.87 -15.66 -1.59
C SER A 135 11.52 -17.08 -2.04
N ASN A 136 11.77 -17.41 -3.31
CA ASN A 136 11.50 -18.72 -3.87
C ASN A 136 12.47 -19.77 -3.30
N ASN A 137 11.97 -20.66 -2.44
CA ASN A 137 12.76 -21.72 -1.83
C ASN A 137 12.14 -23.11 -2.12
N PRO A 138 12.93 -24.20 -2.10
CA PRO A 138 12.42 -25.54 -2.38
C PRO A 138 11.27 -26.00 -1.47
N LEU A 139 11.21 -25.47 -0.24
CA LEU A 139 10.13 -25.76 0.69
C LEU A 139 8.79 -25.19 0.19
N HIS A 140 8.80 -24.00 -0.44
CA HIS A 140 7.59 -23.39 -0.99
C HIS A 140 7.03 -24.25 -2.13
N CYS A 141 7.91 -24.68 -3.04
CA CYS A 141 7.55 -25.57 -4.14
C CYS A 141 6.96 -26.90 -3.63
N LEU A 142 7.57 -27.48 -2.58
CA LEU A 142 7.11 -28.72 -1.97
C LEU A 142 5.73 -28.54 -1.33
N ALA A 143 5.53 -27.50 -0.52
CA ALA A 143 4.24 -27.26 0.13
C ALA A 143 3.11 -27.02 -0.88
N HIS A 144 3.39 -26.33 -1.98
CA HIS A 144 2.42 -26.16 -3.06
C HIS A 144 2.08 -27.50 -3.73
N SER A 145 3.08 -28.34 -4.00
CA SER A 145 2.90 -29.67 -4.62
C SER A 145 2.14 -30.65 -3.73
N LEU A 146 2.26 -30.49 -2.41
CA LEU A 146 1.58 -31.32 -1.41
C LEU A 146 0.16 -30.84 -1.09
N ASN A 147 -0.32 -29.76 -1.72
CA ASN A 147 -1.69 -29.28 -1.55
C ASN A 147 -2.67 -30.16 -2.36
N PRO A 148 -3.57 -30.93 -1.73
CA PRO A 148 -4.60 -31.65 -2.46
C PRO A 148 -5.55 -30.66 -3.15
N LYS A 149 -5.74 -30.84 -4.45
CA LYS A 149 -6.67 -30.02 -5.26
C LYS A 149 -8.11 -30.43 -5.05
#